data_AF-E8N9U4-F1
#
_entry.id   AF-E8N9U4-F1
#
_cell.length_a   1.000
_cell.length_b   1.000
_cell.length_c   1.000
_cell.angle_alpha   90.00
_cell.angle_beta   90.00
_cell.angle_gamma   90.00
#
_symmetry.space_group_name_H-M   'P 1'
#
loop_
_entity.id
_entity.type
_entity.pdbx_description
1 polymer ?
#
loop_
_entity_poly.entity_id
_entity_poly.type
_entity_poly.pdbx_seq_one_letter_code
_entity_poly.pdbx_strand_id
1 'polypeptide(L)'
;MSANTAPVPPEKLARRTRILTPFFAVVFAAVGVAFTGFGLASPPMLAAGLTEIALSVLLVVAVFVASPVVRWIALAVAMVGAATAMVLQVTMSPGDLGIAATTLLGIFAMLGLTWFILHSSARAAHPARS
;
A
#
# COMPACT_ATOMS: atom_id res chain seq x y z
N MET A 1 -7.23 -25.54 -27.64
CA MET A 1 -6.26 -24.49 -27.27
C MET A 1 -5.81 -24.78 -25.84
N SER A 2 -4.71 -25.52 -25.63
CA SER A 2 -4.19 -25.75 -24.29
C SER A 2 -3.55 -24.45 -23.80
N ALA A 3 -4.07 -23.91 -22.70
CA ALA A 3 -3.43 -22.81 -22.00
C ALA A 3 -2.02 -23.28 -21.63
N ASN A 4 -1.02 -22.58 -22.13
CA ASN A 4 0.38 -22.84 -21.85
C ASN A 4 0.63 -22.49 -20.38
N THR A 5 0.45 -23.46 -19.48
CA THR A 5 0.64 -23.36 -18.02
C THR A 5 2.11 -23.41 -17.61
N ALA A 6 3.03 -23.14 -18.56
CA ALA A 6 4.43 -22.99 -18.26
C ALA A 6 4.62 -21.79 -17.29
N PRO A 7 5.28 -21.98 -16.14
CA PRO A 7 5.56 -20.90 -15.19
C PRO A 7 6.23 -19.72 -15.91
N VAL A 8 5.71 -18.50 -15.72
CA VAL A 8 6.30 -17.30 -16.31
C VAL A 8 7.77 -17.21 -15.85
N PRO A 9 8.74 -17.11 -16.78
CA PRO A 9 10.14 -17.01 -16.42
C PRO A 9 10.38 -15.86 -15.43
N PRO A 10 11.20 -16.05 -14.38
CA PRO A 10 11.40 -15.07 -13.30
C PRO A 10 11.87 -13.71 -13.81
N GLU A 11 12.64 -13.69 -14.89
CA GLU A 11 13.10 -12.46 -15.55
C GLU A 11 11.97 -11.64 -16.20
N LYS A 12 10.97 -12.32 -16.79
CA LYS A 12 9.79 -11.67 -17.37
C LYS A 12 8.90 -11.10 -16.27
N LEU A 13 8.77 -11.82 -15.16
CA LEU A 13 8.03 -11.37 -13.98
C LEU A 13 8.70 -10.11 -13.37
N ALA A 14 9.99 -10.17 -13.10
CA ALA A 14 10.76 -9.04 -12.57
C ALA A 14 10.71 -7.81 -13.50
N ARG A 15 10.81 -8.01 -14.82
CA ARG A 15 10.68 -6.92 -15.81
C ARG A 15 9.27 -6.30 -15.78
N ARG A 16 8.22 -7.11 -15.75
CA ARG A 16 6.83 -6.61 -15.67
C ARG A 16 6.60 -5.85 -14.38
N THR A 17 7.10 -6.35 -13.26
CA THR A 17 7.03 -5.65 -11.98
C THR A 17 7.73 -4.30 -12.05
N ARG A 18 8.96 -4.22 -12.56
CA ARG A 18 9.67 -2.93 -12.71
C ARG A 18 8.90 -1.90 -13.55
N ILE A 19 8.10 -2.36 -14.52
CA ILE A 19 7.27 -1.47 -15.36
C ILE A 19 5.96 -1.08 -14.68
N LEU A 20 5.29 -2.01 -14.00
CA LEU A 20 3.97 -1.78 -13.42
C LEU A 20 4.03 -1.08 -12.06
N THR A 21 5.05 -1.34 -11.24
CA THR A 21 5.21 -0.75 -9.92
C THR A 21 5.20 0.79 -9.93
N PRO A 22 5.92 1.52 -10.82
CA PRO A 22 5.82 2.98 -10.86
C PRO A 22 4.41 3.48 -11.25
N PHE A 23 3.68 2.76 -12.11
CA PHE A 23 2.31 3.11 -12.45
C PHE A 23 1.39 3.00 -11.22
N PHE A 24 1.48 1.89 -10.48
CA PHE A 24 0.75 1.73 -9.23
C PHE A 24 1.13 2.79 -8.19
N ALA A 25 2.42 3.11 -8.07
CA ALA A 25 2.89 4.14 -7.15
C ALA A 25 2.26 5.51 -7.44
N VAL A 26 2.11 5.88 -8.72
CA VAL A 26 1.44 7.14 -9.11
C VAL A 26 -0.04 7.12 -8.75
N VAL A 27 -0.74 6.01 -9.03
CA VAL A 27 -2.16 5.87 -8.69
C VAL A 27 -2.36 5.95 -7.17
N PHE A 28 -1.57 5.24 -6.40
CA PHE A 28 -1.63 5.26 -4.93
C PHE A 28 -1.25 6.61 -4.35
N ALA A 29 -0.24 7.28 -4.91
CA ALA A 29 0.12 8.64 -4.51
C ALA A 29 -1.02 9.62 -4.78
N ALA A 30 -1.71 9.51 -5.92
CA ALA A 30 -2.87 10.35 -6.23
C ALA A 30 -4.02 10.12 -5.24
N VAL A 31 -4.29 8.87 -4.84
CA VAL A 31 -5.29 8.58 -3.81
C VAL A 31 -4.85 9.14 -2.44
N GLY A 32 -3.58 8.99 -2.07
CA GLY A 32 -3.04 9.57 -0.84
C GLY A 32 -3.14 11.09 -0.81
N VAL A 33 -2.88 11.78 -1.92
CA VAL A 33 -3.09 13.23 -2.06
C VAL A 33 -4.56 13.59 -1.94
N ALA A 34 -5.47 12.84 -2.59
CA ALA A 34 -6.90 13.07 -2.47
C ALA A 34 -7.36 12.92 -1.01
N PHE A 35 -6.91 11.87 -0.31
CA PHE A 35 -7.19 11.65 1.11
C PHE A 35 -6.62 12.75 1.99
N THR A 36 -5.45 13.30 1.66
CA THR A 36 -4.87 14.44 2.37
C THR A 36 -5.72 15.70 2.17
N GLY A 37 -6.22 15.92 0.94
CA GLY A 37 -7.14 17.02 0.62
C GLY A 37 -8.48 16.91 1.36
N PHE A 38 -9.10 15.73 1.38
CA PHE A 38 -10.29 15.45 2.18
C PHE A 38 -10.01 15.49 3.69
N GLY A 39 -8.79 15.12 4.09
CA GLY A 39 -8.32 15.04 5.47
C GLY A 39 -8.19 16.37 6.20
N LEU A 40 -8.27 17.51 5.49
CA LEU A 40 -8.39 18.83 6.11
C LEU A 40 -9.63 18.95 7.00
N ALA A 41 -10.67 18.15 6.74
CA ALA A 41 -11.88 18.07 7.56
C ALA A 41 -11.97 16.77 8.39
N SER A 42 -11.04 15.82 8.20
CA SER A 42 -11.06 14.49 8.84
C SER A 42 -9.63 14.01 9.15
N PRO A 43 -9.17 14.17 10.39
CA PRO A 43 -7.84 13.74 10.81
C PRO A 43 -7.51 12.25 10.56
N PRO A 44 -8.45 11.29 10.69
CA PRO A 44 -8.23 9.90 10.28
C PRO A 44 -7.89 9.77 8.79
N MET A 45 -8.56 10.53 7.92
CA MET A 45 -8.27 10.53 6.48
C MET A 45 -6.93 11.20 6.16
N LEU A 46 -6.54 12.23 6.91
CA LEU A 46 -5.22 12.85 6.80
C LEU A 46 -4.11 11.83 7.13
N ALA A 47 -4.25 11.11 8.24
CA ALA A 47 -3.30 10.06 8.64
C ALA A 47 -3.21 8.95 7.58
N ALA A 48 -4.35 8.50 7.05
CA ALA A 48 -4.40 7.53 5.97
C ALA A 48 -3.72 8.04 4.69
N GLY A 49 -3.99 9.29 4.28
CA GLY A 49 -3.41 9.90 3.08
C GLY A 49 -1.89 10.03 3.14
N LEU A 50 -1.35 10.49 4.27
CA LEU A 50 0.09 10.59 4.49
C LEU A 50 0.77 9.20 4.50
N THR A 51 0.12 8.22 5.13
CA THR A 51 0.60 6.83 5.14
C THR A 51 0.64 6.26 3.71
N GLU A 52 -0.41 6.51 2.93
CA GLU A 52 -0.52 6.03 1.54
C GLU A 52 0.55 6.64 0.64
N ILE A 53 0.87 7.93 0.81
CA ILE A 53 1.97 8.58 0.12
C ILE A 53 3.31 7.92 0.50
N ALA A 54 3.54 7.67 1.78
CA ALA A 54 4.76 6.99 2.25
C ALA A 54 4.89 5.58 1.66
N LEU A 55 3.80 4.81 1.63
CA LEU A 55 3.77 3.48 1.00
C LEU A 55 4.03 3.56 -0.51
N SER A 56 3.51 4.57 -1.19
CA SER A 56 3.75 4.80 -2.62
C SER A 56 5.21 5.08 -2.92
N VAL A 57 5.88 5.87 -2.07
CA VAL A 57 7.34 6.11 -2.17
C VAL A 57 8.10 4.80 -1.96
N LEU A 58 7.74 4.01 -0.94
CA LEU A 58 8.37 2.71 -0.69
C LEU A 58 8.15 1.72 -1.85
N LEU A 59 7.02 1.84 -2.56
CA LEU A 59 6.72 1.06 -3.77
C LEU A 59 7.74 1.35 -4.87
N VAL A 60 8.08 2.63 -5.09
CA VAL A 60 9.13 3.05 -6.02
C VAL A 60 10.50 2.56 -5.54
N VAL A 61 10.83 2.75 -4.26
CA VAL A 61 12.11 2.31 -3.67
C VAL A 61 12.31 0.79 -3.83
N ALA A 62 11.25 0.00 -3.69
CA ALA A 62 11.30 -1.45 -3.85
C ALA A 62 11.78 -1.91 -5.24
N VAL A 63 11.54 -1.11 -6.29
CA VAL A 63 11.99 -1.37 -7.67
C VAL A 63 13.51 -1.25 -7.80
N PHE A 64 14.10 -0.26 -7.12
CA PHE A 64 15.51 0.10 -7.28
C PHE A 64 16.43 -0.62 -6.29
N VAL A 65 16.01 -0.74 -5.04
CA VAL A 65 16.88 -1.24 -3.95
C VAL A 65 16.80 -2.75 -3.81
N ALA A 66 15.76 -3.40 -4.36
CA ALA A 66 15.50 -4.84 -4.28
C ALA A 66 16.03 -5.40 -2.94
N SER A 67 15.36 -5.08 -1.83
CA SER A 67 15.78 -5.50 -0.50
C SER A 67 14.58 -6.01 0.30
N PRO A 68 14.70 -7.13 1.04
CA PRO A 68 13.64 -7.63 1.92
C PRO A 68 13.29 -6.62 3.02
N VAL A 69 14.23 -5.74 3.39
CA VAL A 69 14.04 -4.69 4.41
C VAL A 69 12.92 -3.73 4.01
N VAL A 70 12.78 -3.41 2.71
CA VAL A 70 11.73 -2.49 2.23
C VAL A 70 10.32 -3.03 2.52
N ARG A 71 10.13 -4.36 2.50
CA ARG A 71 8.83 -4.97 2.82
C ARG A 71 8.49 -4.86 4.29
N TRP A 72 9.48 -5.04 5.16
CA TRP A 72 9.30 -4.89 6.61
C TRP A 72 9.02 -3.44 6.99
N ILE A 73 9.73 -2.50 6.38
CA ILE A 73 9.46 -1.06 6.55
C ILE A 73 8.04 -0.73 6.07
N ALA A 74 7.65 -1.21 4.88
CA ALA A 74 6.31 -0.97 4.36
C ALA A 74 5.22 -1.56 5.27
N LEU A 75 5.43 -2.75 5.82
CA LEU A 75 4.50 -3.34 6.78
C LEU A 75 4.39 -2.46 8.04
N ALA A 76 5.53 -2.04 8.61
CA ALA A 76 5.55 -1.18 9.78
C ALA A 76 4.82 0.15 9.52
N VAL A 77 5.07 0.79 8.38
CA VAL A 77 4.39 2.03 7.98
C VAL A 77 2.88 1.82 7.84
N ALA A 78 2.45 0.75 7.17
CA ALA A 78 1.02 0.44 7.02
C ALA A 78 0.35 0.19 8.39
N MET A 79 0.99 -0.57 9.27
CA MET A 79 0.49 -0.86 10.62
C MET A 79 0.40 0.39 11.49
N VAL A 80 1.44 1.24 11.49
CA VAL A 80 1.46 2.49 12.25
C VAL A 80 0.40 3.45 11.72
N GLY A 81 0.26 3.59 10.41
CA GLY A 81 -0.77 4.44 9.81
C GLY A 81 -2.19 3.95 10.10
N ALA A 82 -2.44 2.65 9.98
CA ALA A 82 -3.71 2.03 10.34
C ALA A 82 -4.06 2.22 11.82
N ALA A 83 -3.11 1.97 12.72
CA ALA A 83 -3.29 2.18 14.16
C ALA A 83 -3.57 3.65 14.48
N THR A 84 -2.84 4.58 13.85
CA THR A 84 -3.03 6.02 14.03
C THR A 84 -4.43 6.44 13.56
N ALA A 85 -4.86 6.00 12.37
CA ALA A 85 -6.21 6.27 11.85
C ALA A 85 -7.30 5.69 12.76
N MET A 86 -7.10 4.48 13.30
CA MET A 86 -8.01 3.85 14.26
C MET A 86 -8.16 4.67 15.53
N VAL A 87 -7.06 5.07 16.15
CA VAL A 87 -7.07 5.89 17.37
C VAL A 87 -7.76 7.22 17.10
N LEU A 88 -7.44 7.88 16.00
CA LEU A 88 -8.07 9.15 15.62
C LEU A 88 -9.58 8.99 15.37
N GLN A 89 -10.00 7.91 14.70
CA GLN A 89 -11.41 7.72 14.40
C GLN A 89 -12.24 7.42 15.66
N VAL A 90 -11.71 6.57 16.56
CA VAL A 90 -12.38 6.23 17.82
C VAL A 90 -12.46 7.43 18.75
N THR A 91 -11.42 8.27 18.79
CA THR A 91 -11.41 9.49 19.62
C THR A 91 -12.34 10.58 19.09
N MET A 92 -12.52 10.68 17.77
CA MET A 92 -13.38 11.70 17.16
C MET A 92 -14.86 11.30 17.03
N SER A 93 -15.18 10.02 17.03
CA SER A 93 -16.56 9.53 16.88
C SER A 93 -16.93 8.47 17.92
N PRO A 94 -16.83 8.77 19.23
CA PRO A 94 -17.07 7.79 20.28
C PRO A 94 -18.52 7.29 20.34
N GLY A 95 -19.48 8.03 19.78
CA GLY A 95 -20.91 7.68 19.76
C GLY A 95 -21.41 7.11 18.43
N ASP A 96 -20.58 7.07 17.38
CA ASP A 96 -21.03 6.69 16.03
C ASP A 96 -20.16 5.58 15.44
N LEU A 97 -20.25 4.42 16.10
CA LEU A 97 -19.43 3.25 15.79
C LEU A 97 -19.67 2.70 14.38
N GLY A 98 -20.85 2.92 13.80
CA GLY A 98 -21.19 2.44 12.45
C GLY A 98 -20.44 3.19 11.35
N ILE A 99 -20.43 4.53 11.43
CA ILE A 99 -19.66 5.36 10.50
C ILE A 99 -18.16 5.14 10.74
N ALA A 100 -17.72 5.13 11.99
CA ALA A 100 -16.32 4.87 12.34
C ALA A 100 -15.82 3.53 11.77
N ALA A 101 -16.59 2.45 11.92
CA ALA A 101 -16.22 1.13 11.40
C ALA A 101 -16.14 1.12 9.86
N THR A 102 -17.07 1.79 9.18
CA THR A 102 -17.09 1.86 7.71
C THR A 102 -15.91 2.66 7.17
N THR A 103 -15.59 3.79 7.78
CA THR A 103 -14.41 4.60 7.42
C THR A 103 -13.12 3.82 7.64
N LEU A 104 -12.98 3.13 8.78
CA LEU A 104 -11.80 2.31 9.06
C LEU A 104 -11.67 1.13 8.12
N LEU A 105 -12.79 0.48 7.76
CA LEU A 105 -12.78 -0.60 6.77
C LEU A 105 -12.21 -0.12 5.44
N GLY A 106 -12.64 1.05 4.95
CA GLY A 106 -12.12 1.65 3.72
C GLY A 106 -10.63 1.96 3.81
N ILE A 107 -10.18 2.57 4.91
CA ILE A 107 -8.77 2.89 5.15
C ILE A 107 -7.91 1.62 5.19
N PHE A 108 -8.34 0.60 5.94
CA PHE A 108 -7.59 -0.65 6.08
C PHE A 108 -7.54 -1.45 4.79
N ALA A 109 -8.65 -1.51 4.05
CA ALA A 109 -8.67 -2.16 2.75
C ALA A 109 -7.69 -1.49 1.77
N MET A 110 -7.64 -0.17 1.77
CA MET A 110 -6.74 0.60 0.91
C MET A 110 -5.26 0.39 1.28
N LEU A 111 -4.89 0.65 2.54
CA LEU A 111 -3.51 0.48 3.00
C LEU A 111 -3.04 -0.98 2.84
N GLY A 112 -3.94 -1.93 3.11
CA GLY A 112 -3.70 -3.35 2.91
C GLY A 112 -3.46 -3.72 1.45
N LEU A 113 -4.22 -3.15 0.52
CA LEU A 113 -4.04 -3.35 -0.92
C LEU A 113 -2.69 -2.81 -1.40
N THR A 114 -2.33 -1.59 -0.99
CA THR A 114 -1.07 -0.95 -1.37
C THR A 114 0.12 -1.74 -0.84
N TRP A 115 0.06 -2.15 0.44
CA TRP A 115 1.06 -3.04 1.03
C TRP A 115 1.14 -4.38 0.31
N PHE A 116 0.01 -4.99 -0.05
CA PHE A 116 -0.02 -6.28 -0.76
C PHE A 116 0.65 -6.18 -2.14
N ILE A 117 0.39 -5.10 -2.88
CA ILE A 117 1.03 -4.85 -4.18
C ILE A 117 2.53 -4.62 -4.01
N LEU A 118 2.94 -3.87 -2.98
CA LEU A 118 4.35 -3.67 -2.64
C LEU A 118 5.03 -5.00 -2.31
N HIS A 119 4.44 -5.81 -1.43
CA HIS A 119 4.96 -7.10 -1.03
C HIS A 119 5.13 -8.04 -2.23
N SER A 120 4.10 -8.12 -3.07
CA SER A 120 4.09 -8.95 -4.27
C SER A 120 5.12 -8.48 -5.29
N SER A 121 5.22 -7.17 -5.51
CA SER A 121 6.21 -6.56 -6.40
C SER A 121 7.64 -6.80 -5.92
N ALA A 122 7.91 -6.54 -4.65
CA ALA A 122 9.23 -6.78 -4.07
C ALA A 122 9.59 -8.28 -4.07
N ARG A 123 8.62 -9.20 -4.02
CA ARG A 123 8.83 -10.66 -4.17
C ARG A 123 9.11 -11.06 -5.61
N ALA A 124 8.40 -10.47 -6.57
CA ALA A 124 8.66 -10.69 -7.98
C ALA A 124 10.02 -10.15 -8.44
N ALA A 125 10.49 -9.04 -7.85
CA ALA A 125 11.80 -8.45 -8.11
C ALA A 125 12.97 -9.25 -7.50
N HIS A 126 12.68 -10.10 -6.51
CA HIS A 126 13.61 -11.06 -5.92
C HIS A 126 13.18 -12.48 -6.28
N PRO A 127 13.43 -12.96 -7.51
CA PRO A 127 13.32 -14.38 -7.77
C PRO A 127 14.28 -15.07 -6.80
N ALA A 128 13.76 -16.02 -6.04
CA ALA A 128 14.56 -16.82 -5.12
C ALA A 128 15.85 -17.22 -5.86
N ARG A 129 17.00 -16.81 -5.31
CA ARG A 129 18.24 -17.52 -5.64
C ARG A 129 17.95 -18.97 -5.24
N SER A 130 17.95 -19.83 -6.26
CA SER A 130 17.93 -21.29 -6.18
C SER A 130 18.76 -21.80 -5.02
#